data_AF-A0ABD3EV14-F1
#
_entry.id   AF-A0ABD3EV14-F1
#
_cell.length_a   1.000
_cell.length_b   1.000
_cell.length_c   1.000
_cell.angle_alpha   90.00
_cell.angle_beta   90.00
_cell.angle_gamma   90.00
#
_symmetry.space_group_name_H-M   'P 1'
#
loop_
_entity.id
_entity.type
_entity.pdbx_description
1 polymer ?
#
loop_
_entity_poly.entity_id
_entity_poly.type
_entity_poly.pdbx_seq_one_letter_code
_entity_poly.pdbx_strand_id
1 'polypeptide(L)'
;MMRPSYNLEELAASTELVHDPESWEADDHEDAESRVASSAFESQAELISAVGLEQIPLSLNEKDNCDVEDQVNNRIETRVVEDCNVSEQCTDIQPHPMPFDQLPHLAPELLHPKKTFKDRKLKEKQVVLESPPAVVFDVHPLLEYAKTHFNLAAPRASPFHKPVEFDLSKRLEWEKKLISIPLTRLPKDQAIIALQAFRNVSGFMGNRASGKNQIDHCFKLLRNVVPRPPALKDEIYCQLCKQLTRNPSTNAVMNGWLLLNACLVTFPPSLPLAECLERFISFHIGAAGDSEARSELSAYASEALASLRCCATKGERKEIPSAAELRALQRHALNDITVMLADDSALIMQVNAWTTSRDLAGLVARKLGVCHEKAFALFELNDEEEEHLVPNNERIMDLYAEWERTHIDASELKQKKNKKKNDNSTQKSQDKVEGYHLTYKAYLWVHVDDETAADVGLYYLQAVHNVLSGGYVCDLDVAVQLAGYQLYCKFGNDTTPTLAEVTYVVHIY
;
A
#
# COMPACT_ATOMS: atom_id res chain seq x y z
N MET A 1 7.24 23.53 -4.79
CA MET A 1 8.09 23.55 -5.99
C MET A 1 7.22 22.97 -7.09
N MET A 2 6.74 23.79 -8.02
CA MET A 2 5.94 23.31 -9.16
C MET A 2 6.82 22.37 -9.99
N ARG A 3 6.31 21.17 -10.32
CA ARG A 3 6.95 20.32 -11.33
C ARG A 3 6.86 21.06 -12.68
N PRO A 4 7.88 20.96 -13.56
CA PRO A 4 7.79 21.55 -14.88
C PRO A 4 6.67 20.84 -15.67
N SER A 5 5.76 21.61 -16.21
CA SER A 5 4.74 21.17 -17.15
C SER A 5 5.42 20.79 -18.47
N TYR A 6 5.48 19.50 -18.79
CA TYR A 6 5.87 19.07 -20.13
C TYR A 6 4.61 19.07 -21.01
N ASN A 7 4.64 19.88 -22.07
CA ASN A 7 3.60 19.92 -23.08
C ASN A 7 3.61 18.59 -23.86
N LEU A 8 2.43 17.99 -24.07
CA LEU A 8 2.25 16.74 -24.82
C LEU A 8 2.76 16.82 -26.27
N GLU A 9 2.87 18.01 -26.84
CA GLU A 9 3.40 18.20 -28.21
C GLU A 9 4.92 18.00 -28.32
N GLU A 10 5.68 18.19 -27.24
CA GLU A 10 7.15 18.16 -27.29
C GLU A 10 7.70 16.72 -27.25
N LEU A 11 6.93 15.77 -26.71
CA LEU A 11 7.23 14.33 -26.74
C LEU A 11 6.95 13.68 -28.10
N ALA A 12 6.10 14.29 -28.93
CA ALA A 12 5.78 13.79 -30.26
C ALA A 12 6.81 14.23 -31.32
N ALA A 13 7.57 15.31 -31.07
CA ALA A 13 8.49 15.90 -32.03
C ALA A 13 9.92 15.33 -32.01
N SER A 14 10.26 14.42 -31.09
CA SER A 14 11.62 13.86 -30.96
C SER A 14 11.83 12.50 -31.62
N THR A 15 10.95 12.09 -32.55
CA THR A 15 11.06 10.79 -33.25
C THR A 15 11.01 10.94 -34.76
N GLU A 16 11.92 11.74 -35.33
CA GLU A 16 12.27 11.62 -36.76
C GLU A 16 13.56 10.79 -36.87
N LEU A 17 13.40 9.47 -36.84
CA LEU A 17 14.42 8.55 -37.31
C LEU A 17 14.32 8.48 -38.83
N VAL A 18 15.32 9.04 -39.51
CA VAL A 18 15.54 8.90 -40.95
C VAL A 18 15.79 7.43 -41.25
N HIS A 19 14.85 6.77 -41.92
CA HIS A 19 15.02 5.41 -42.42
C HIS A 19 15.81 5.43 -43.75
N ASP A 20 16.98 4.82 -43.72
CA ASP A 20 17.79 4.51 -44.91
C ASP A 20 17.36 3.13 -45.46
N PRO A 21 16.90 3.00 -46.72
CA PRO A 21 16.32 1.75 -47.23
C PRO A 21 17.34 0.68 -47.70
N GLU A 22 18.65 0.86 -47.54
CA GLU A 22 19.66 0.03 -48.22
C GLU A 22 20.42 -1.02 -47.38
N SER A 23 20.00 -1.39 -46.17
CA SER A 23 20.72 -2.41 -45.38
C SER A 23 20.03 -3.78 -45.26
N TRP A 24 19.37 -4.23 -46.31
CA TRP A 24 18.94 -5.63 -46.43
C TRP A 24 19.90 -6.38 -47.35
N GLU A 25 21.01 -6.89 -46.81
CA GLU A 25 21.66 -8.10 -47.32
C GLU A 25 22.81 -8.53 -46.38
N ALA A 26 22.81 -9.83 -46.06
CA ALA A 26 23.86 -10.62 -45.41
C ALA A 26 24.14 -10.41 -43.90
N ASP A 27 23.65 -11.33 -43.06
CA ASP A 27 24.52 -12.36 -42.48
C ASP A 27 23.74 -13.33 -41.57
N ASP A 28 23.79 -14.60 -41.99
CA ASP A 28 23.89 -15.87 -41.25
C ASP A 28 22.87 -16.26 -40.15
N HIS A 29 22.10 -17.29 -40.52
CA HIS A 29 21.41 -18.24 -39.65
C HIS A 29 22.42 -19.08 -38.84
N GLU A 30 22.00 -19.47 -37.62
CA GLU A 30 22.66 -20.33 -36.62
C GLU A 30 23.48 -19.58 -35.54
N ASP A 31 22.82 -19.12 -34.46
CA ASP A 31 23.30 -19.21 -33.06
C ASP A 31 22.43 -18.43 -32.04
N ALA A 32 21.13 -18.75 -31.93
CA ALA A 32 20.24 -18.12 -30.92
C ALA A 32 19.27 -19.05 -30.18
N GLU A 33 19.45 -20.37 -30.24
CA GLU A 33 18.58 -21.32 -29.51
C GLU A 33 19.22 -21.94 -28.24
N SER A 34 20.37 -21.45 -27.76
CA SER A 34 21.04 -22.03 -26.57
C SER A 34 21.08 -21.15 -25.31
N ARG A 35 20.30 -20.06 -25.22
CA ARG A 35 20.31 -19.17 -24.03
C ARG A 35 18.96 -18.76 -23.43
N VAL A 36 17.85 -19.41 -23.80
CA VAL A 36 16.51 -19.10 -23.23
C VAL A 36 15.82 -20.34 -22.63
N ALA A 37 16.59 -21.28 -22.10
CA ALA A 37 16.07 -22.45 -21.41
C ALA A 37 16.64 -22.58 -19.99
N SER A 38 16.40 -21.58 -19.12
CA SER A 38 16.39 -21.76 -17.67
C SER A 38 15.82 -20.51 -16.98
N SER A 39 14.49 -20.34 -17.01
CA SER A 39 13.68 -19.68 -15.96
C SER A 39 12.27 -19.39 -16.49
N ALA A 40 11.44 -20.40 -16.65
CA ALA A 40 10.00 -20.23 -16.79
C ALA A 40 9.31 -21.50 -16.28
N PHE A 41 8.75 -21.37 -15.07
CA PHE A 41 7.61 -22.08 -14.47
C PHE A 41 7.84 -22.23 -12.95
N GLU A 42 7.86 -21.10 -12.24
CA GLU A 42 7.53 -21.10 -10.82
C GLU A 42 6.03 -20.81 -10.69
N SER A 43 5.34 -21.75 -10.06
CA SER A 43 3.89 -21.85 -10.00
C SER A 43 3.26 -20.72 -9.16
N GLN A 44 2.03 -20.33 -9.53
CA GLN A 44 1.19 -19.34 -8.83
C GLN A 44 0.96 -19.62 -7.32
N ALA A 45 1.33 -20.81 -6.83
CA ALA A 45 1.22 -21.16 -5.42
C ALA A 45 2.26 -20.45 -4.51
N GLU A 46 3.44 -20.09 -5.02
CA GLU A 46 4.49 -19.43 -4.21
C GLU A 46 4.24 -17.93 -4.00
N LEU A 47 3.52 -17.29 -4.92
CA LEU A 47 3.11 -15.88 -4.82
C LEU A 47 2.01 -15.67 -3.76
N ILE A 48 1.16 -16.66 -3.53
CA ILE A 48 0.10 -16.62 -2.50
C ILE A 48 0.71 -16.80 -1.10
N SER A 49 1.74 -17.64 -0.97
CA SER A 49 2.50 -17.83 0.27
C SER A 49 3.31 -16.59 0.67
N ALA A 50 3.86 -15.85 -0.30
CA ALA A 50 4.66 -14.64 -0.04
C ALA A 50 3.83 -13.41 0.40
N VAL A 51 2.50 -13.44 0.22
CA VAL A 51 1.59 -12.30 0.52
C VAL A 51 0.79 -12.52 1.81
N GLY A 52 0.91 -13.67 2.48
CA GLY A 52 0.35 -13.88 3.82
C GLY A 52 -1.17 -13.71 3.90
N LEU A 53 -1.89 -13.93 2.80
CA LEU A 53 -3.36 -13.93 2.78
C LEU A 53 -3.86 -15.36 2.94
N GLU A 54 -3.78 -15.91 4.16
CA GLU A 54 -4.56 -17.09 4.52
C GLU A 54 -5.85 -16.68 5.25
N GLN A 55 -6.96 -16.92 4.54
CA GLN A 55 -8.30 -17.27 5.01
C GLN A 55 -9.04 -16.29 5.94
N ILE A 56 -9.95 -15.52 5.34
CA ILE A 56 -11.13 -14.98 6.01
C ILE A 56 -12.20 -16.08 6.03
N PRO A 57 -12.73 -16.51 7.20
CA PRO A 57 -13.84 -17.45 7.24
C PRO A 57 -15.15 -16.75 6.86
N LEU A 58 -15.76 -17.20 5.76
CA LEU A 58 -17.13 -16.84 5.38
C LEU A 58 -18.10 -17.52 6.37
N SER A 59 -18.65 -16.76 7.30
CA SER A 59 -19.76 -17.21 8.13
C SER A 59 -21.08 -17.08 7.35
N LEU A 60 -21.56 -18.19 6.78
CA LEU A 60 -22.93 -18.29 6.29
C LEU A 60 -23.83 -18.77 7.44
N ASN A 61 -24.83 -17.94 7.76
CA ASN A 61 -25.94 -18.32 8.63
C ASN A 61 -26.90 -19.22 7.83
N GLU A 62 -26.95 -20.50 8.19
CA GLU A 62 -28.09 -21.37 7.86
C GLU A 62 -28.87 -21.66 9.14
N LYS A 63 -30.19 -21.48 9.07
CA LYS A 63 -31.15 -21.98 10.05
C LYS A 63 -32.05 -23.01 9.38
N ASP A 64 -31.99 -24.22 9.94
CA ASP A 64 -33.06 -25.20 10.18
C ASP A 64 -34.03 -25.54 9.03
N ASN A 65 -33.94 -26.76 8.48
CA ASN A 65 -34.73 -27.89 8.99
C ASN A 65 -34.49 -29.24 8.26
N CYS A 66 -34.40 -30.28 9.11
CA CYS A 66 -34.86 -31.68 8.98
C CYS A 66 -34.25 -32.67 7.95
N ASP A 67 -33.47 -33.60 8.51
CA ASP A 67 -33.59 -35.07 8.48
C ASP A 67 -34.20 -35.76 7.25
N VAL A 68 -33.45 -36.68 6.62
CA VAL A 68 -33.68 -38.15 6.61
C VAL A 68 -32.43 -38.86 6.04
N GLU A 69 -32.07 -39.97 6.68
CA GLU A 69 -30.96 -40.87 6.41
C GLU A 69 -31.04 -41.62 5.06
N ASP A 70 -29.86 -42.10 4.66
CA ASP A 70 -29.57 -43.43 4.12
C ASP A 70 -28.92 -43.59 2.73
N GLN A 71 -27.99 -44.54 2.77
CA GLN A 71 -26.90 -44.84 1.88
C GLN A 71 -27.34 -45.57 0.59
N VAL A 72 -26.46 -45.51 -0.43
CA VAL A 72 -25.82 -46.66 -1.12
C VAL A 72 -25.75 -46.48 -2.64
N ASN A 73 -24.50 -46.54 -3.12
CA ASN A 73 -23.96 -47.04 -4.40
C ASN A 73 -24.90 -47.37 -5.58
N ASN A 74 -24.44 -46.94 -6.76
CA ASN A 74 -24.13 -47.70 -8.00
C ASN A 74 -24.65 -46.99 -9.26
N ARG A 75 -23.73 -46.54 -10.12
CA ARG A 75 -23.33 -47.17 -11.40
C ARG A 75 -24.34 -47.02 -12.55
N ILE A 76 -23.85 -46.33 -13.58
CA ILE A 76 -23.81 -46.69 -15.02
C ILE A 76 -25.15 -47.02 -15.70
N GLU A 77 -25.48 -46.24 -16.75
CA GLU A 77 -25.67 -46.66 -18.16
C GLU A 77 -26.51 -45.57 -18.88
N THR A 78 -25.93 -44.81 -19.82
CA THR A 78 -26.06 -45.03 -21.29
C THR A 78 -27.43 -45.57 -21.67
N ARG A 79 -28.23 -44.90 -22.51
CA ARG A 79 -28.13 -44.81 -23.98
C ARG A 79 -29.56 -44.36 -24.40
N VAL A 80 -29.84 -43.51 -25.37
CA VAL A 80 -29.97 -43.82 -26.80
C VAL A 80 -30.51 -42.54 -27.47
N VAL A 81 -29.99 -42.30 -28.67
CA VAL A 81 -30.31 -41.31 -29.69
C VAL A 81 -31.64 -41.68 -30.38
N GLU A 82 -32.48 -40.70 -30.73
CA GLU A 82 -33.24 -40.75 -31.99
C GLU A 82 -33.74 -39.35 -32.40
N ASP A 83 -33.35 -38.96 -33.61
CA ASP A 83 -33.77 -37.76 -34.34
C ASP A 83 -35.21 -37.87 -34.83
N CYS A 84 -35.93 -36.73 -34.87
CA CYS A 84 -36.95 -36.46 -35.91
C CYS A 84 -37.17 -34.94 -36.06
N ASN A 85 -37.04 -34.48 -37.31
CA ASN A 85 -37.37 -33.15 -37.82
C ASN A 85 -38.81 -32.71 -37.51
N VAL A 86 -39.04 -31.39 -37.38
CA VAL A 86 -39.84 -30.53 -38.30
C VAL A 86 -40.27 -29.23 -37.59
N SER A 87 -40.16 -28.14 -38.35
CA SER A 87 -40.92 -26.87 -38.33
C SER A 87 -40.41 -25.65 -37.55
N GLU A 88 -40.33 -24.58 -38.35
CA GLU A 88 -40.22 -23.16 -38.03
C GLU A 88 -41.03 -22.74 -36.80
N GLN A 89 -40.37 -22.16 -35.81
CA GLN A 89 -41.00 -21.19 -34.91
C GLN A 89 -40.03 -20.03 -34.64
N CYS A 90 -40.54 -18.84 -34.92
CA CYS A 90 -40.02 -17.54 -34.52
C CYS A 90 -39.81 -17.56 -33.00
N THR A 91 -38.56 -17.52 -32.53
CA THR A 91 -38.28 -17.37 -31.09
C THR A 91 -38.16 -15.90 -30.76
N ASP A 92 -39.12 -15.45 -29.96
CA ASP A 92 -39.08 -14.23 -29.16
C ASP A 92 -37.69 -14.01 -28.55
N ILE A 93 -37.05 -12.90 -28.95
CA ILE A 93 -35.92 -12.36 -28.20
C ILE A 93 -36.54 -11.74 -26.95
N GLN A 94 -36.53 -12.48 -25.84
CA GLN A 94 -36.80 -11.88 -24.54
C GLN A 94 -35.73 -10.81 -24.27
N PRO A 95 -36.09 -9.57 -23.93
CA PRO A 95 -35.13 -8.58 -23.51
C PRO A 95 -34.52 -9.05 -22.18
N HIS A 96 -33.29 -9.56 -22.24
CA HIS A 96 -32.50 -9.73 -21.03
C HIS A 96 -32.30 -8.34 -20.40
N PRO A 97 -32.66 -8.13 -19.12
CA PRO A 97 -32.27 -6.93 -18.42
C PRO A 97 -30.75 -6.82 -18.47
N MET A 98 -30.23 -5.71 -18.97
CA MET A 98 -28.80 -5.42 -18.94
C MET A 98 -28.32 -5.35 -17.48
N PRO A 99 -27.05 -5.70 -17.19
CA PRO A 99 -26.53 -5.89 -15.83
C PRO A 99 -26.22 -4.56 -15.12
N PHE A 100 -27.06 -3.54 -15.31
CA PHE A 100 -26.85 -2.17 -14.83
C PHE A 100 -27.50 -1.87 -13.48
N ASP A 101 -28.13 -2.85 -12.83
CA ASP A 101 -28.20 -2.81 -11.37
C ASP A 101 -26.76 -2.80 -10.89
N GLN A 102 -26.35 -1.72 -10.20
CA GLN A 102 -24.99 -1.45 -9.69
C GLN A 102 -24.14 -2.71 -9.68
N LEU A 103 -22.99 -2.71 -10.39
CA LEU A 103 -21.97 -3.76 -10.34
C LEU A 103 -22.12 -4.50 -9.00
N PRO A 104 -22.59 -5.78 -8.96
CA PRO A 104 -23.25 -6.36 -7.77
C PRO A 104 -22.48 -6.27 -6.44
N HIS A 105 -21.21 -5.89 -6.49
CA HIS A 105 -20.29 -5.65 -5.39
C HIS A 105 -20.12 -4.17 -4.96
N LEU A 106 -20.82 -3.21 -5.58
CA LEU A 106 -20.79 -1.76 -5.31
C LEU A 106 -22.01 -1.25 -4.53
N ALA A 107 -22.82 -2.15 -3.96
CA ALA A 107 -23.86 -1.72 -3.03
C ALA A 107 -23.22 -0.81 -1.97
N PRO A 108 -23.74 0.42 -1.74
CA PRO A 108 -23.19 1.29 -0.73
C PRO A 108 -23.28 0.56 0.61
N GLU A 109 -22.14 0.23 1.22
CA GLU A 109 -22.11 -0.09 2.63
C GLU A 109 -22.68 1.13 3.34
N LEU A 110 -23.96 1.05 3.71
CA LEU A 110 -24.56 1.99 4.64
C LEU A 110 -23.66 1.94 5.87
N LEU A 111 -22.92 3.03 6.08
CA LEU A 111 -22.22 3.31 7.33
C LEU A 111 -23.26 3.27 8.44
N HIS A 112 -23.48 2.09 9.01
CA HIS A 112 -24.20 1.98 10.26
C HIS A 112 -23.38 2.77 11.27
N PRO A 113 -23.96 3.78 11.93
CA PRO A 113 -23.26 4.45 13.01
C PRO A 113 -22.95 3.38 14.05
N LYS A 114 -21.67 2.97 14.13
CA LYS A 114 -21.17 2.17 15.24
C LYS A 114 -21.61 2.92 16.49
N LYS A 115 -22.46 2.29 17.29
CA LYS A 115 -22.96 2.84 18.55
C LYS A 115 -21.77 3.43 19.27
N THR A 116 -21.76 4.76 19.40
CA THR A 116 -20.83 5.47 20.26
C THR A 116 -21.05 4.92 21.66
N PHE A 117 -20.17 4.01 22.09
CA PHE A 117 -20.09 3.65 23.49
C PHE A 117 -19.57 4.89 24.19
N LYS A 118 -20.42 5.54 24.99
CA LYS A 118 -20.01 6.66 25.82
C LYS A 118 -18.80 6.20 26.64
N ASP A 119 -17.70 6.94 26.52
CA ASP A 119 -16.49 6.77 27.32
C ASP A 119 -16.86 6.73 28.80
N ARG A 120 -16.97 5.51 29.32
CA ARG A 120 -16.90 5.29 30.75
C ARG A 120 -15.40 5.26 31.04
N LYS A 121 -14.89 6.33 31.67
CA LYS A 121 -13.53 6.42 32.23
C LYS A 121 -13.25 5.15 33.06
N LEU A 122 -12.73 4.13 32.41
CA LEU A 122 -12.09 3.00 33.06
C LEU A 122 -10.66 3.46 33.29
N LYS A 123 -10.31 3.68 34.55
CA LYS A 123 -8.91 3.77 34.96
C LYS A 123 -8.29 2.44 34.58
N GLU A 124 -7.59 2.43 33.45
CA GLU A 124 -6.77 1.32 32.99
C GLU A 124 -5.74 1.06 34.09
N LYS A 125 -5.97 0.02 34.88
CA LYS A 125 -4.94 -0.55 35.74
C LYS A 125 -3.94 -1.17 34.79
N GLN A 126 -2.78 -0.54 34.68
CA GLN A 126 -1.59 -1.07 34.03
C GLN A 126 -1.38 -2.52 34.51
N VAL A 127 -1.80 -3.48 33.70
CA VAL A 127 -1.50 -4.89 33.93
C VAL A 127 0.01 -5.00 33.72
N VAL A 128 0.72 -5.38 34.78
CA VAL A 128 2.15 -5.67 34.70
C VAL A 128 2.27 -6.93 33.85
N LEU A 129 2.50 -6.74 32.55
CA LEU A 129 2.88 -7.80 31.64
C LEU A 129 4.21 -8.35 32.15
N GLU A 130 4.23 -9.59 32.63
CA GLU A 130 5.47 -10.23 33.08
C GLU A 130 6.49 -10.18 31.95
N SER A 131 7.68 -9.68 32.27
CA SER A 131 8.78 -9.56 31.30
C SER A 131 9.16 -10.97 30.83
N PRO A 132 9.02 -11.30 29.53
CA PRO A 132 9.54 -12.55 29.01
C PRO A 132 11.05 -12.60 29.27
N PRO A 133 11.65 -13.79 29.50
CA PRO A 133 13.09 -13.91 29.68
C PRO A 133 13.78 -13.29 28.47
N ALA A 134 14.83 -12.50 28.74
CA ALA A 134 15.62 -11.85 27.70
C ALA A 134 16.07 -12.90 26.68
N VAL A 135 15.75 -12.66 25.41
CA VAL A 135 16.17 -13.51 24.30
C VAL A 135 17.71 -13.45 24.24
N VAL A 136 18.37 -14.59 24.45
CA VAL A 136 19.83 -14.69 24.47
C VAL A 136 20.30 -15.43 23.23
N PHE A 137 21.12 -14.78 22.43
CA PHE A 137 21.88 -15.43 21.37
C PHE A 137 23.09 -16.14 21.96
N ASP A 138 23.39 -17.36 21.49
CA ASP A 138 24.68 -18.01 21.77
C ASP A 138 25.84 -17.21 21.16
N VAL A 139 25.62 -16.70 19.93
CA VAL A 139 26.49 -15.75 19.24
C VAL A 139 25.62 -14.67 18.63
N HIS A 140 25.90 -13.41 18.96
CA HIS A 140 25.10 -12.29 18.45
C HIS A 140 25.21 -12.20 16.91
N PRO A 141 24.10 -12.14 16.15
CA PRO A 141 24.12 -12.15 14.68
C PRO A 141 24.93 -11.03 14.01
N LEU A 142 25.06 -9.88 14.67
CA LEU A 142 25.90 -8.76 14.20
C LEU A 142 27.38 -8.87 14.62
N LEU A 143 27.81 -9.94 15.31
CA LEU A 143 29.15 -10.00 15.90
C LEU A 143 30.27 -9.84 14.85
N GLU A 144 30.21 -10.61 13.76
CA GLU A 144 31.21 -10.53 12.69
C GLU A 144 31.21 -9.18 11.98
N TYR A 145 30.02 -8.64 11.68
CA TYR A 145 29.87 -7.30 11.14
C TYR A 145 30.46 -6.24 12.09
N ALA A 146 30.23 -6.38 13.39
CA ALA A 146 30.72 -5.42 14.38
C ALA A 146 32.26 -5.42 14.48
N LYS A 147 32.92 -6.58 14.35
CA LYS A 147 34.39 -6.66 14.35
C LYS A 147 35.02 -5.82 13.23
N THR A 148 34.37 -5.76 12.07
CA THR A 148 34.90 -5.06 10.89
C THR A 148 34.35 -3.65 10.72
N HIS A 149 33.16 -3.33 11.23
CA HIS A 149 32.51 -2.04 10.97
C HIS A 149 32.42 -1.11 12.19
N PHE A 150 32.53 -1.61 13.43
CA PHE A 150 32.31 -0.80 14.64
C PHE A 150 33.53 0.01 15.06
N ASN A 151 33.27 1.09 15.82
CA ASN A 151 34.27 1.83 16.59
C ASN A 151 34.66 1.03 17.85
N LEU A 152 35.66 0.17 17.73
CA LEU A 152 36.11 -0.69 18.83
C LEU A 152 37.06 -0.01 19.83
N ALA A 153 37.49 1.23 19.56
CA ALA A 153 38.37 1.98 20.45
C ALA A 153 37.73 3.31 20.89
N ALA A 154 37.81 3.60 22.20
CA ALA A 154 37.42 4.90 22.72
C ALA A 154 38.49 5.97 22.37
N PRO A 155 38.11 7.23 22.12
CA PRO A 155 39.04 8.35 22.08
C PRO A 155 39.88 8.39 23.35
N ARG A 156 41.20 8.57 23.22
CA ARG A 156 42.09 8.67 24.38
C ARG A 156 41.71 9.91 25.19
N ALA A 157 41.45 9.73 26.49
CA ALA A 157 41.25 10.85 27.41
C ALA A 157 42.52 11.70 27.57
N SER A 158 43.69 11.11 27.33
CA SER A 158 45.00 11.77 27.36
C SER A 158 45.98 11.05 26.43
N PRO A 159 46.95 11.76 25.79
CA PRO A 159 47.97 11.15 24.94
C PRO A 159 48.76 10.02 25.60
N PHE A 160 48.82 10.01 26.93
CA PHE A 160 49.55 9.04 27.75
C PHE A 160 48.72 7.81 28.15
N HIS A 161 47.40 7.81 27.91
CA HIS A 161 46.55 6.65 28.19
C HIS A 161 46.40 5.77 26.95
N LYS A 162 46.52 4.46 27.14
CA LYS A 162 46.18 3.49 26.09
C LYS A 162 44.70 3.64 25.72
N PRO A 163 44.34 3.49 24.43
CA PRO A 163 42.94 3.39 24.04
C PRO A 163 42.23 2.32 24.86
N VAL A 164 41.05 2.65 25.38
CA VAL A 164 40.20 1.65 26.03
C VAL A 164 39.47 0.92 24.92
N GLU A 165 39.71 -0.38 24.79
CA GLU A 165 38.96 -1.25 23.90
C GLU A 165 37.57 -1.48 24.47
N PHE A 166 36.55 -1.38 23.62
CA PHE A 166 35.19 -1.68 24.02
C PHE A 166 34.99 -3.20 24.04
N ASP A 167 34.40 -3.69 25.12
CA ASP A 167 33.84 -5.04 25.18
C ASP A 167 32.73 -5.16 24.11
N LEU A 168 33.03 -5.88 23.03
CA LEU A 168 32.17 -5.94 21.85
C LEU A 168 30.82 -6.56 22.15
N SER A 169 30.79 -7.61 22.97
CA SER A 169 29.54 -8.27 23.38
C SER A 169 28.65 -7.31 24.15
N LYS A 170 29.19 -6.58 25.12
CA LYS A 170 28.44 -5.53 25.84
C LYS A 170 28.03 -4.37 24.94
N ARG A 171 28.83 -4.03 23.93
CA ARG A 171 28.50 -2.97 22.98
C ARG A 171 27.30 -3.33 22.09
N LEU A 172 27.05 -4.61 21.86
CA LEU A 172 25.89 -5.11 21.12
C LEU A 172 24.64 -5.31 21.98
N GLU A 173 24.73 -5.13 23.30
CA GLU A 173 23.60 -5.28 24.23
C GLU A 173 22.99 -3.92 24.59
N TRP A 174 21.72 -3.94 24.99
CA TRP A 174 20.99 -2.76 25.41
C TRP A 174 21.72 -2.00 26.51
N GLU A 175 21.71 -0.67 26.41
CA GLU A 175 22.14 0.20 27.49
C GLU A 175 21.15 1.34 27.70
N LYS A 176 20.99 1.73 28.97
CA LYS A 176 20.15 2.87 29.35
C LYS A 176 20.79 4.22 28.97
N LYS A 177 22.13 4.28 28.94
CA LYS A 177 22.87 5.51 28.73
C LYS A 177 22.89 5.85 27.24
N LEU A 178 22.81 7.13 26.90
CA LEU A 178 23.01 7.58 25.53
C LEU A 178 24.45 7.31 25.08
N ILE A 179 24.61 6.78 23.86
CA ILE A 179 25.92 6.66 23.24
C ILE A 179 26.53 8.06 23.05
N SER A 180 27.85 8.14 23.23
CA SER A 180 28.65 9.36 23.01
C SER A 180 29.48 9.30 21.73
N ILE A 181 29.59 8.09 21.15
CA ILE A 181 30.30 7.79 19.91
C ILE A 181 29.38 6.84 19.12
N PRO A 182 29.22 7.02 17.80
CA PRO A 182 28.46 6.09 16.97
C PRO A 182 28.95 4.64 17.10
N LEU A 183 28.09 3.67 16.84
CA LEU A 183 28.46 2.25 16.88
C LEU A 183 29.46 1.94 15.76
N THR A 184 29.17 2.40 14.54
CA THR A 184 29.95 2.22 13.32
C THR A 184 30.92 3.37 13.04
N ARG A 185 31.95 3.09 12.23
CA ARG A 185 32.93 4.10 11.79
C ARG A 185 32.29 5.07 10.80
N LEU A 186 32.06 6.31 11.23
CA LEU A 186 31.42 7.35 10.43
C LEU A 186 32.26 8.64 10.35
N PRO A 187 32.16 9.40 9.25
CA PRO A 187 32.65 10.78 9.16
C PRO A 187 32.07 11.68 10.27
N LYS A 188 32.77 12.77 10.62
CA LYS A 188 32.41 13.63 11.76
C LYS A 188 31.01 14.25 11.63
N ASP A 189 30.64 14.68 10.44
CA ASP A 189 29.32 15.24 10.12
C ASP A 189 28.20 14.20 10.30
N GLN A 190 28.43 12.96 9.84
CA GLN A 190 27.48 11.85 10.01
C GLN A 190 27.41 11.35 11.45
N ALA A 191 28.53 11.40 12.19
CA ALA A 191 28.57 11.00 13.60
C ALA A 191 27.62 11.83 14.45
N ILE A 192 27.51 13.14 14.21
CA ILE A 192 26.56 14.02 14.93
C ILE A 192 25.12 13.57 14.69
N ILE A 193 24.80 13.22 13.44
CA ILE A 193 23.47 12.74 13.06
C ILE A 193 23.18 11.38 13.70
N ALA A 194 24.15 10.46 13.71
CA ALA A 194 24.02 9.15 14.37
C ALA A 194 23.74 9.26 15.87
N LEU A 195 24.40 10.18 16.58
CA LEU A 195 24.13 10.43 18.00
C LEU A 195 22.73 11.02 18.22
N GLN A 196 22.28 11.88 17.31
CA GLN A 196 20.92 12.42 17.36
C GLN A 196 19.88 11.35 17.02
N ALA A 197 20.20 10.43 16.11
CA ALA A 197 19.38 9.28 15.78
C ALA A 197 19.19 8.37 17.00
N PHE A 198 20.26 8.06 17.75
CA PHE A 198 20.15 7.25 18.96
C PHE A 198 19.23 7.88 20.02
N ARG A 199 19.22 9.22 20.14
CA ARG A 199 18.28 9.93 21.02
C ARG A 199 16.84 9.79 20.57
N ASN A 200 16.59 9.77 19.26
CA ASN A 200 15.27 9.56 18.68
C ASN A 200 14.83 8.10 18.83
N VAL A 201 15.70 7.12 18.57
CA VAL A 201 15.46 5.69 18.84
C VAL A 201 15.11 5.48 20.31
N SER A 202 15.93 5.99 21.23
CA SER A 202 15.68 5.89 22.68
C SER A 202 14.39 6.59 23.10
N GLY A 203 14.04 7.72 22.47
CA GLY A 203 12.79 8.43 22.73
C GLY A 203 11.56 7.70 22.20
N PHE A 204 11.64 7.15 21.00
CA PHE A 204 10.58 6.33 20.38
C PHE A 204 10.27 5.10 21.22
N MET A 205 11.33 4.40 21.67
CA MET A 205 11.22 3.20 22.50
C MET A 205 10.74 3.47 23.93
N GLY A 206 10.60 4.74 24.35
CA GLY A 206 10.21 5.09 25.72
C GLY A 206 11.32 4.90 26.77
N ASN A 207 12.57 4.67 26.34
CA ASN A 207 13.73 4.52 27.25
C ASN A 207 14.21 5.86 27.84
N ARG A 208 13.66 6.98 27.37
CA ARG A 208 14.06 8.34 27.72
C ARG A 208 12.83 9.23 27.85
N ALA A 209 12.81 10.07 28.89
CA ALA A 209 11.83 11.14 28.99
C ALA A 209 11.99 12.15 27.83
N SER A 210 10.88 12.50 27.20
CA SER A 210 10.83 13.41 26.06
C SER A 210 9.47 14.12 26.04
N GLY A 211 9.46 15.41 25.68
CA GLY A 211 8.21 16.14 25.45
C GLY A 211 7.60 15.88 24.07
N LYS A 212 8.09 14.89 23.32
CA LYS A 212 7.64 14.52 21.97
C LYS A 212 6.99 13.14 22.03
N ASN A 213 5.99 12.91 21.18
CA ASN A 213 5.39 11.58 21.06
C ASN A 213 6.29 10.64 20.20
N GLN A 214 5.86 9.39 20.05
CA GLN A 214 6.61 8.39 19.29
C GLN A 214 6.68 8.75 17.79
N ILE A 215 5.57 9.15 17.17
CA ILE A 215 5.52 9.53 15.75
C ILE A 215 6.50 10.68 15.45
N ASP A 216 6.56 11.71 16.32
CA ASP A 216 7.51 12.82 16.22
C ASP A 216 8.97 12.36 16.27
N HIS A 217 9.27 11.34 17.07
CA HIS A 217 10.60 10.75 17.15
C HIS A 217 10.94 9.97 15.87
N CYS A 218 10.00 9.19 15.34
CA CYS A 218 10.15 8.49 14.08
C CYS A 218 10.39 9.45 12.92
N PHE A 219 9.52 10.47 12.75
CA PHE A 219 9.67 11.45 11.69
C PHE A 219 10.99 12.22 11.78
N LYS A 220 11.42 12.60 13.00
CA LYS A 220 12.73 13.26 13.18
C LYS A 220 13.90 12.33 12.90
N LEU A 221 13.77 11.03 13.14
CA LEU A 221 14.79 10.05 12.76
C LEU A 221 14.86 9.95 11.24
N LEU A 222 13.74 9.60 10.59
CA LEU A 222 13.70 9.31 9.16
C LEU A 222 14.07 10.53 8.30
N ARG A 223 13.55 11.73 8.59
CA ARG A 223 13.90 12.96 7.86
C ARG A 223 15.40 13.27 7.89
N ASN A 224 16.10 12.90 8.97
CA ASN A 224 17.53 13.17 9.10
C ASN A 224 18.42 12.09 8.46
N VAL A 225 17.89 10.87 8.28
CA VAL A 225 18.64 9.67 7.87
C VAL A 225 18.41 9.31 6.40
N VAL A 226 17.18 9.39 5.89
CA VAL A 226 16.83 9.08 4.49
C VAL A 226 17.76 9.77 3.47
N PRO A 227 18.02 11.10 3.55
CA PRO A 227 18.86 11.78 2.56
C PRO A 227 20.37 11.55 2.78
N ARG A 228 20.78 10.50 3.51
CA ARG A 228 22.17 10.25 3.91
C ARG A 228 22.72 8.95 3.30
N PRO A 229 24.05 8.81 3.23
CA PRO A 229 24.67 7.62 2.65
C PRO A 229 24.32 6.32 3.39
N PRO A 230 24.45 5.16 2.72
CA PRO A 230 24.15 3.85 3.31
C PRO A 230 24.82 3.58 4.67
N ALA A 231 26.04 4.08 4.88
CA ALA A 231 26.76 3.90 6.15
C ALA A 231 25.98 4.43 7.37
N LEU A 232 25.24 5.54 7.23
CA LEU A 232 24.41 6.06 8.32
C LEU A 232 23.13 5.24 8.51
N LYS A 233 22.59 4.64 7.44
CA LYS A 233 21.42 3.74 7.51
C LYS A 233 21.77 2.46 8.26
N ASP A 234 22.93 1.89 7.94
CA ASP A 234 23.51 0.74 8.66
C ASP A 234 23.71 1.04 10.14
N GLU A 235 24.19 2.24 10.49
CA GLU A 235 24.29 2.69 11.88
C GLU A 235 22.93 2.63 12.59
N ILE A 236 21.84 3.02 11.94
CA ILE A 236 20.50 3.01 12.58
C ILE A 236 20.06 1.58 12.87
N TYR A 237 20.24 0.66 11.92
CA TYR A 237 19.96 -0.77 12.14
C TYR A 237 20.82 -1.35 13.28
N CYS A 238 22.12 -1.02 13.32
CA CYS A 238 22.99 -1.45 14.41
C CYS A 238 22.51 -0.92 15.77
N GLN A 239 22.08 0.35 15.83
CA GLN A 239 21.53 0.94 17.05
C GLN A 239 20.22 0.27 17.48
N LEU A 240 19.34 -0.07 16.54
CA LEU A 240 18.10 -0.78 16.82
C LEU A 240 18.36 -2.20 17.34
N CYS A 241 19.19 -2.99 16.64
CA CYS A 241 19.57 -4.34 17.09
C CYS A 241 20.20 -4.31 18.48
N LYS A 242 21.06 -3.32 18.76
CA LYS A 242 21.61 -3.10 20.11
C LYS A 242 20.51 -2.88 21.15
N GLN A 243 19.57 -1.98 20.89
CA GLN A 243 18.51 -1.63 21.84
C GLN A 243 17.43 -2.72 21.97
N LEU A 244 17.36 -3.67 21.03
CA LEU A 244 16.50 -4.84 21.10
C LEU A 244 17.14 -6.01 21.87
N THR A 245 18.47 -6.07 21.91
CA THR A 245 19.21 -7.16 22.54
C THR A 245 19.28 -6.99 24.06
N ARG A 246 18.73 -7.95 24.81
CA ARG A 246 18.70 -7.96 26.29
C ARG A 246 18.12 -6.68 26.93
N ASN A 247 17.16 -6.05 26.25
CA ASN A 247 16.43 -4.93 26.82
C ASN A 247 15.43 -5.42 27.88
N PRO A 248 15.48 -4.91 29.12
CA PRO A 248 14.63 -5.39 30.21
C PRO A 248 13.17 -4.95 30.09
N SER A 249 12.83 -4.04 29.17
CA SER A 249 11.47 -3.53 29.00
C SER A 249 10.82 -4.12 27.76
N THR A 250 9.81 -4.97 27.96
CA THR A 250 8.98 -5.54 26.88
C THR A 250 8.37 -4.46 25.99
N ASN A 251 7.80 -3.40 26.59
CA ASN A 251 7.21 -2.29 25.83
C ASN A 251 8.25 -1.57 24.98
N ALA A 252 9.46 -1.35 25.51
CA ALA A 252 10.54 -0.75 24.73
C ALA A 252 10.97 -1.65 23.57
N VAL A 253 11.01 -2.96 23.77
CA VAL A 253 11.28 -3.96 22.73
C VAL A 253 10.23 -3.87 21.61
N MET A 254 8.93 -3.91 21.93
CA MET A 254 7.85 -3.77 20.94
C MET A 254 7.98 -2.50 20.11
N ASN A 255 8.19 -1.36 20.78
CA ASN A 255 8.42 -0.09 20.09
C ASN A 255 9.69 -0.12 19.22
N GLY A 256 10.74 -0.82 19.65
CA GLY A 256 11.96 -0.99 18.84
C GLY A 256 11.69 -1.77 17.55
N TRP A 257 10.86 -2.81 17.62
CA TRP A 257 10.45 -3.61 16.47
C TRP A 257 9.54 -2.86 15.51
N LEU A 258 8.59 -2.09 16.03
CA LEU A 258 7.80 -1.16 15.22
C LEU A 258 8.69 -0.15 14.50
N LEU A 259 9.69 0.42 15.17
CA LEU A 259 10.63 1.36 14.56
C LEU A 259 11.56 0.68 13.53
N LEU A 260 11.94 -0.57 13.76
CA LEU A 260 12.70 -1.36 12.79
C LEU A 260 11.89 -1.59 11.50
N ASN A 261 10.62 -1.98 11.63
CA ASN A 261 9.70 -2.08 10.50
C ASN A 261 9.58 -0.75 9.75
N ALA A 262 9.36 0.36 10.48
CA ALA A 262 9.30 1.69 9.88
C ALA A 262 10.58 2.04 9.10
N CYS A 263 11.76 1.65 9.58
CA CYS A 263 13.02 1.86 8.85
C CYS A 263 13.10 0.99 7.59
N LEU A 264 12.78 -0.32 7.69
CA LEU A 264 12.84 -1.27 6.57
C LEU A 264 11.87 -0.94 5.43
N VAL A 265 10.68 -0.43 5.75
CA VAL A 265 9.74 0.04 4.71
C VAL A 265 10.17 1.36 4.06
N THR A 266 11.16 2.06 4.62
CA THR A 266 11.62 3.37 4.14
C THR A 266 12.91 3.27 3.33
N PHE A 267 13.94 2.61 3.86
CA PHE A 267 15.26 2.50 3.23
C PHE A 267 15.86 1.10 3.45
N PRO A 268 16.73 0.61 2.55
CA PRO A 268 17.36 -0.70 2.72
C PRO A 268 18.65 -0.62 3.58
N PRO A 269 19.03 -1.71 4.28
CA PRO A 269 20.40 -1.88 4.79
C PRO A 269 21.39 -2.12 3.64
N SER A 270 22.68 -1.95 3.90
CA SER A 270 23.71 -2.43 2.96
C SER A 270 23.72 -3.95 2.86
N LEU A 271 24.22 -4.47 1.73
CA LEU A 271 24.28 -5.91 1.47
C LEU A 271 25.00 -6.70 2.60
N PRO A 272 26.18 -6.28 3.12
CA PRO A 272 26.83 -6.99 4.22
C PRO A 272 26.02 -7.01 5.53
N LEU A 273 25.25 -5.95 5.79
CA LEU A 273 24.40 -5.88 6.98
C LEU A 273 23.09 -6.65 6.79
N ALA A 274 22.54 -6.68 5.59
CA ALA A 274 21.26 -7.34 5.28
C ALA A 274 21.24 -8.81 5.73
N GLU A 275 22.30 -9.57 5.44
CA GLU A 275 22.39 -10.97 5.90
C GLU A 275 22.44 -11.09 7.43
N CYS A 276 23.15 -10.18 8.10
CA CYS A 276 23.23 -10.17 9.56
C CYS A 276 21.87 -9.84 10.17
N LEU A 277 21.15 -8.91 9.54
CA LEU A 277 19.82 -8.48 9.96
C LEU A 277 18.78 -9.58 9.72
N GLU A 278 18.85 -10.31 8.61
CA GLU A 278 17.98 -11.46 8.35
C GLU A 278 18.14 -12.53 9.42
N ARG A 279 19.37 -12.89 9.81
CA ARG A 279 19.63 -13.84 10.90
C ARG A 279 19.12 -13.30 12.25
N PHE A 280 19.32 -12.01 12.51
CA PHE A 280 18.83 -11.36 13.73
C PHE A 280 17.29 -11.40 13.82
N ILE A 281 16.61 -11.09 12.72
CA ILE A 281 15.15 -11.07 12.65
C ILE A 281 14.60 -12.48 12.76
N SER A 282 15.13 -13.42 11.97
CA SER A 282 14.64 -14.81 11.92
C SER A 282 14.73 -15.51 13.28
N PHE A 283 15.70 -15.16 14.12
CA PHE A 283 15.80 -15.70 15.49
C PHE A 283 14.60 -15.36 16.39
N HIS A 284 13.88 -14.28 16.08
CA HIS A 284 12.72 -13.84 16.83
C HIS A 284 11.39 -14.34 16.23
N ILE A 285 11.44 -15.01 15.08
CA ILE A 285 10.29 -15.64 14.44
C ILE A 285 10.10 -17.04 15.02
N GLY A 286 8.84 -17.44 15.27
CA GLY A 286 8.54 -18.80 15.72
C GLY A 286 8.90 -19.07 17.19
N ALA A 287 9.34 -18.04 17.93
CA ALA A 287 9.35 -18.03 19.39
C ALA A 287 7.92 -17.95 19.98
N ALA A 288 6.95 -18.56 19.30
CA ALA A 288 5.57 -18.72 19.73
C ALA A 288 5.55 -19.66 20.95
N GLY A 289 5.75 -19.07 22.12
CA GLY A 289 5.49 -19.68 23.42
C GLY A 289 4.39 -18.93 24.14
N ASP A 290 3.85 -19.55 25.18
CA ASP A 290 2.62 -19.32 25.98
C ASP A 290 2.19 -17.89 26.39
N SER A 291 2.85 -16.82 25.94
CA SER A 291 2.55 -15.42 26.29
C SER A 291 2.22 -14.57 25.06
N GLU A 292 1.17 -13.75 25.17
CA GLU A 292 0.75 -12.75 24.19
C GLU A 292 1.92 -11.85 23.72
N ALA A 293 2.81 -11.49 24.64
CA ALA A 293 4.00 -10.68 24.34
C ALA A 293 4.98 -11.36 23.37
N ARG A 294 5.05 -12.70 23.36
CA ARG A 294 5.92 -13.41 22.42
C ARG A 294 5.28 -13.55 21.05
N SER A 295 3.96 -13.73 21.01
CA SER A 295 3.19 -13.77 19.77
C SER A 295 3.31 -12.45 19.02
N GLU A 296 3.07 -11.33 19.71
CA GLU A 296 3.19 -9.97 19.15
C GLU A 296 4.61 -9.71 18.62
N LEU A 297 5.64 -10.10 19.40
CA LEU A 297 7.03 -9.97 18.98
C LEU A 297 7.33 -10.77 17.70
N SER A 298 6.82 -12.00 17.62
CA SER A 298 6.97 -12.85 16.42
C SER A 298 6.23 -12.27 15.21
N ALA A 299 5.10 -11.59 15.41
CA ALA A 299 4.38 -10.90 14.34
C ALA A 299 5.24 -9.76 13.77
N TYR A 300 5.75 -8.86 14.62
CA TYR A 300 6.67 -7.81 14.17
C TYR A 300 7.93 -8.34 13.49
N ALA A 301 8.50 -9.43 13.99
CA ALA A 301 9.69 -10.04 13.39
C ALA A 301 9.39 -10.61 11.99
N SER A 302 8.22 -11.22 11.82
CA SER A 302 7.77 -11.76 10.52
C SER A 302 7.55 -10.65 9.50
N GLU A 303 6.93 -9.55 9.91
CA GLU A 303 6.76 -8.34 9.08
C GLU A 303 8.08 -7.67 8.73
N ALA A 304 9.02 -7.63 9.68
CA ALA A 304 10.35 -7.08 9.46
C ALA A 304 11.12 -7.93 8.43
N LEU A 305 11.00 -9.26 8.49
CA LEU A 305 11.62 -10.14 7.51
C LEU A 305 11.03 -9.94 6.11
N ALA A 306 9.70 -9.85 6.01
CA ALA A 306 9.02 -9.55 4.75
C ALA A 306 9.46 -8.17 4.18
N SER A 307 9.54 -7.16 5.03
CA SER A 307 9.99 -5.81 4.65
C SER A 307 11.46 -5.78 4.24
N LEU A 308 12.33 -6.54 4.92
CA LEU A 308 13.74 -6.68 4.53
C LEU A 308 13.89 -7.28 3.12
N ARG A 309 13.10 -8.33 2.81
CA ARG A 309 13.09 -8.94 1.47
C ARG A 309 12.54 -7.99 0.41
N CYS A 310 11.48 -7.25 0.72
CA CYS A 310 10.90 -6.27 -0.20
C CYS A 310 11.84 -5.08 -0.45
N CYS A 311 12.51 -4.56 0.58
CA CYS A 311 13.42 -3.41 0.43
C CYS A 311 14.63 -3.75 -0.45
N ALA A 312 15.09 -5.01 -0.43
CA ALA A 312 16.19 -5.49 -1.26
C ALA A 312 15.86 -5.46 -2.77
N THR A 313 14.60 -5.65 -3.14
CA THR A 313 14.15 -5.69 -4.54
C THR A 313 13.53 -4.37 -5.02
N LYS A 314 12.75 -3.71 -4.16
CA LYS A 314 12.00 -2.49 -4.50
C LYS A 314 12.74 -1.19 -4.19
N GLY A 315 13.87 -1.26 -3.48
CA GLY A 315 14.71 -0.10 -3.16
C GLY A 315 14.12 0.87 -2.14
N GLU A 316 14.76 2.03 -2.03
CA GLU A 316 14.42 3.11 -1.10
C GLU A 316 13.17 3.90 -1.54
N ARG A 317 12.41 4.40 -0.56
CA ARG A 317 11.20 5.21 -0.80
C ARG A 317 11.51 6.65 -1.14
N LYS A 318 10.54 7.29 -1.79
CA LYS A 318 10.57 8.73 -2.08
C LYS A 318 10.17 9.56 -0.87
N GLU A 319 9.20 9.07 -0.10
CA GLU A 319 8.65 9.75 1.07
C GLU A 319 8.79 8.87 2.32
N ILE A 320 8.82 9.53 3.49
CA ILE A 320 8.79 8.82 4.77
C ILE A 320 7.36 8.29 5.05
N PRO A 321 7.19 7.26 5.89
CA PRO A 321 5.88 6.77 6.30
C PRO A 321 4.99 7.85 6.86
N SER A 322 3.72 7.84 6.45
CA SER A 322 2.69 8.71 7.00
C SER A 322 2.36 8.33 8.45
N ALA A 323 1.64 9.21 9.15
CA ALA A 323 1.16 8.88 10.49
C ALA A 323 0.17 7.70 10.46
N ALA A 324 -0.66 7.62 9.42
CA ALA A 324 -1.57 6.50 9.19
C ALA A 324 -0.80 5.18 9.00
N GLU A 325 0.28 5.20 8.20
CA GLU A 325 1.10 4.02 7.95
C GLU A 325 1.75 3.47 9.23
N LEU A 326 2.30 4.36 10.07
CA LEU A 326 2.88 3.96 11.36
C LEU A 326 1.83 3.34 12.30
N ARG A 327 0.60 3.85 12.29
CA ARG A 327 -0.52 3.29 13.08
C ARG A 327 -1.02 1.97 12.51
N ALA A 328 -0.89 1.75 11.20
CA ALA A 328 -1.23 0.47 10.56
C ALA A 328 -0.19 -0.60 10.91
N LEU A 329 1.11 -0.27 10.85
CA LEU A 329 2.20 -1.13 11.31
C LEU A 329 2.04 -1.51 12.79
N GLN A 330 1.66 -0.56 13.66
CA GLN A 330 1.43 -0.84 15.08
C GLN A 330 0.27 -1.84 15.32
N ARG A 331 -0.67 -1.93 14.39
CA ARG A 331 -1.86 -2.80 14.48
C ARG A 331 -1.70 -4.10 13.69
N HIS A 332 -0.52 -4.37 13.11
CA HIS A 332 -0.32 -5.49 12.20
C HIS A 332 -1.36 -5.51 11.06
N ALA A 333 -1.69 -4.33 10.53
CA ALA A 333 -2.80 -4.13 9.61
C ALA A 333 -2.38 -3.42 8.31
N LEU A 334 -3.17 -3.64 7.26
CA LEU A 334 -3.08 -2.89 6.01
C LEU A 334 -3.68 -1.48 6.17
N ASN A 335 -3.34 -0.58 5.25
CA ASN A 335 -3.94 0.73 5.15
C ASN A 335 -5.16 0.68 4.23
N ASP A 336 -6.28 1.25 4.69
CA ASP A 336 -7.47 1.40 3.87
C ASP A 336 -7.37 2.69 3.04
N ILE A 337 -7.48 2.56 1.73
CA ILE A 337 -7.37 3.64 0.75
C ILE A 337 -8.67 3.72 -0.05
N THR A 338 -9.19 4.93 -0.22
CA THR A 338 -10.39 5.16 -1.01
C THR A 338 -10.03 5.49 -2.45
N VAL A 339 -10.62 4.75 -3.38
CA VAL A 339 -10.53 4.97 -4.83
C VAL A 339 -11.93 5.33 -5.33
N MET A 340 -12.07 6.51 -5.91
CA MET A 340 -13.31 7.01 -6.49
C MET A 340 -13.49 6.47 -7.92
N LEU A 341 -14.72 6.23 -8.35
CA LEU A 341 -15.08 6.00 -9.75
C LEU A 341 -15.67 7.28 -10.35
N ALA A 342 -15.91 7.27 -11.66
CA ALA A 342 -16.43 8.43 -12.38
C ALA A 342 -17.86 8.84 -11.96
N ASP A 343 -18.60 7.98 -11.27
CA ASP A 343 -19.95 8.24 -10.76
C ASP A 343 -19.98 8.64 -9.29
N ASP A 344 -18.84 9.07 -8.74
CA ASP A 344 -18.61 9.38 -7.33
C ASP A 344 -18.81 8.21 -6.36
N SER A 345 -18.99 6.99 -6.86
CA SER A 345 -18.94 5.80 -6.01
C SER A 345 -17.52 5.56 -5.51
N ALA A 346 -17.40 5.00 -4.31
CA ALA A 346 -16.14 4.86 -3.61
C ALA A 346 -15.83 3.39 -3.31
N LEU A 347 -14.63 2.97 -3.68
CA LEU A 347 -14.05 1.68 -3.35
C LEU A 347 -13.04 1.82 -2.22
N ILE A 348 -13.21 1.05 -1.14
CA ILE A 348 -12.17 0.90 -0.12
C ILE A 348 -11.27 -0.29 -0.52
N MET A 349 -9.97 -0.01 -0.61
CA MET A 349 -8.93 -0.95 -1.02
C MET A 349 -7.85 -1.02 0.06
N GLN A 350 -7.36 -2.23 0.33
CA GLN A 350 -6.31 -2.44 1.33
C GLN A 350 -4.93 -2.47 0.68
N VAL A 351 -4.00 -1.67 1.21
CA VAL A 351 -2.63 -1.55 0.69
C VAL A 351 -1.59 -1.66 1.81
N ASN A 352 -0.40 -2.14 1.45
CA ASN A 352 0.77 -2.10 2.32
C ASN A 352 1.80 -1.08 1.80
N ALA A 353 2.91 -0.92 2.53
CA ALA A 353 3.99 0.03 2.19
C ALA A 353 4.69 -0.25 0.83
N TRP A 354 4.45 -1.42 0.23
CA TRP A 354 5.09 -1.88 -0.99
C TRP A 354 4.12 -1.95 -2.17
N THR A 355 2.83 -1.71 -1.96
CA THR A 355 1.80 -1.70 -3.00
C THR A 355 2.05 -0.55 -3.96
N THR A 356 2.26 -0.88 -5.23
CA THR A 356 2.38 0.11 -6.30
C THR A 356 1.00 0.50 -6.83
N SER A 357 0.93 1.60 -7.59
CA SER A 357 -0.26 2.00 -8.32
C SER A 357 -0.72 0.94 -9.32
N ARG A 358 0.20 0.22 -9.98
CA ARG A 358 -0.16 -0.95 -10.80
C ARG A 358 -0.81 -2.05 -9.97
N ASP A 359 -0.26 -2.37 -8.81
CA ASP A 359 -0.84 -3.40 -7.93
C ASP A 359 -2.24 -2.99 -7.46
N LEU A 360 -2.43 -1.72 -7.08
CA LEU A 360 -3.73 -1.17 -6.69
C LEU A 360 -4.72 -1.16 -7.86
N ALA A 361 -4.30 -0.73 -9.04
CA ALA A 361 -5.13 -0.75 -10.24
C ALA A 361 -5.62 -2.17 -10.55
N GLY A 362 -4.75 -3.17 -10.48
CA GLY A 362 -5.14 -4.57 -10.65
C GLY A 362 -6.08 -5.08 -9.53
N LEU A 363 -5.89 -4.64 -8.28
CA LEU A 363 -6.83 -4.95 -7.19
C LEU A 363 -8.21 -4.35 -7.44
N VAL A 364 -8.27 -3.11 -7.91
CA VAL A 364 -9.51 -2.42 -8.28
C VAL A 364 -10.17 -3.13 -9.47
N ALA A 365 -9.41 -3.43 -10.53
CA ALA A 365 -9.91 -4.13 -11.72
C ALA A 365 -10.55 -5.48 -11.35
N ARG A 366 -9.86 -6.30 -10.56
CA ARG A 366 -10.39 -7.58 -10.07
C ARG A 366 -11.66 -7.42 -9.23
N LYS A 367 -11.71 -6.39 -8.38
CA LYS A 367 -12.90 -6.09 -7.58
C LYS A 367 -14.09 -5.71 -8.46
N LEU A 368 -13.82 -4.93 -9.51
CA LEU A 368 -14.80 -4.46 -10.50
C LEU A 368 -15.20 -5.53 -11.54
N GLY A 369 -14.46 -6.63 -11.67
CA GLY A 369 -14.65 -7.62 -12.72
C GLY A 369 -14.16 -7.16 -14.11
N VAL A 370 -13.30 -6.14 -14.13
CA VAL A 370 -12.66 -5.59 -15.35
C VAL A 370 -11.62 -6.57 -15.87
N CYS A 371 -11.68 -6.87 -17.17
CA CYS A 371 -10.74 -7.79 -17.81
C CYS A 371 -9.60 -7.04 -18.51
N HIS A 372 -9.86 -5.82 -18.99
CA HIS A 372 -8.90 -5.03 -19.74
C HIS A 372 -8.16 -4.05 -18.83
N GLU A 373 -7.39 -4.55 -17.85
CA GLU A 373 -6.72 -3.71 -16.84
C GLU A 373 -5.90 -2.54 -17.45
N LYS A 374 -5.31 -2.74 -18.63
CA LYS A 374 -4.51 -1.71 -19.33
C LYS A 374 -5.34 -0.56 -19.92
N ALA A 375 -6.63 -0.77 -20.12
CA ALA A 375 -7.55 0.27 -20.60
C ALA A 375 -7.88 1.29 -19.51
N PHE A 376 -7.65 0.95 -18.25
CA PHE A 376 -7.98 1.76 -17.10
C PHE A 376 -6.72 2.14 -16.33
N ALA A 377 -6.77 3.26 -15.60
CA ALA A 377 -5.66 3.71 -14.80
C ALA A 377 -6.12 4.48 -13.55
N LEU A 378 -5.18 4.66 -12.64
CA LEU A 378 -5.34 5.52 -11.47
C LEU A 378 -4.91 6.95 -11.80
N PHE A 379 -5.71 7.91 -11.35
CA PHE A 379 -5.45 9.33 -11.44
C PHE A 379 -5.48 9.94 -10.04
N GLU A 380 -4.65 10.95 -9.80
CA GLU A 380 -4.79 11.83 -8.66
C GLU A 380 -5.60 13.06 -9.07
N LEU A 381 -6.61 13.40 -8.27
CA LEU A 381 -7.37 14.64 -8.42
C LEU A 381 -7.12 15.53 -7.20
N ASN A 382 -6.86 16.81 -7.43
CA ASN A 382 -6.70 17.80 -6.35
C ASN A 382 -7.98 18.64 -6.14
N ASP A 383 -7.97 19.49 -5.10
CA ASP A 383 -9.06 20.44 -4.78
C ASP A 383 -9.41 21.42 -5.92
N GLU A 384 -8.49 21.63 -6.87
CA GLU A 384 -8.67 22.52 -8.03
C GLU A 384 -9.19 21.75 -9.26
N GLU A 385 -9.60 20.49 -9.06
CA GLU A 385 -10.04 19.56 -10.11
C GLU A 385 -8.96 19.29 -11.18
N GLU A 386 -7.69 19.58 -10.87
CA GLU A 386 -6.59 19.19 -11.74
C GLU A 386 -6.30 17.71 -11.57
N GLU A 387 -6.24 17.03 -12.70
CA GLU A 387 -6.07 15.59 -12.76
C GLU A 387 -4.70 15.22 -13.33
N HIS A 388 -4.03 14.28 -12.67
CA HIS A 388 -2.76 13.73 -13.14
C HIS A 388 -2.77 12.21 -13.11
N LEU A 389 -2.24 11.60 -14.18
CA LEU A 389 -2.05 10.15 -14.24
C LEU A 389 -1.03 9.71 -13.21
N VAL A 390 -1.38 8.72 -12.38
CA VAL A 390 -0.44 8.13 -11.41
C VAL A 390 0.48 7.14 -12.14
N PRO A 391 1.81 7.33 -12.11
CA PRO A 391 2.74 6.41 -12.76
C PRO A 391 2.63 5.01 -12.17
N ASN A 392 2.67 3.97 -13.02
CA ASN A 392 2.46 2.56 -12.65
C ASN A 392 3.41 2.00 -11.56
N ASN A 393 4.56 2.64 -11.34
CA ASN A 393 5.56 2.24 -10.35
C ASN A 393 5.52 3.08 -9.07
N GLU A 394 4.61 4.06 -8.98
CA GLU A 394 4.45 4.90 -7.79
C GLU A 394 3.95 4.04 -6.63
N ARG A 395 4.52 4.22 -5.44
CA ARG A 395 4.01 3.54 -4.24
C ARG A 395 2.84 4.34 -3.70
N ILE A 396 1.71 3.67 -3.46
CA ILE A 396 0.49 4.36 -2.99
C ILE A 396 0.73 5.10 -1.68
N MET A 397 1.51 4.53 -0.77
CA MET A 397 1.82 5.19 0.50
C MET A 397 2.80 6.37 0.35
N ASP A 398 3.63 6.41 -0.70
CA ASP A 398 4.46 7.59 -0.99
C ASP A 398 3.60 8.73 -1.54
N LEU A 399 2.62 8.42 -2.41
CA LEU A 399 1.64 9.38 -2.90
C LEU A 399 0.83 10.02 -1.76
N TYR A 400 0.30 9.20 -0.84
CA TYR A 400 -0.44 9.70 0.32
C TYR A 400 0.43 10.51 1.28
N ALA A 401 1.69 10.12 1.48
CA ALA A 401 2.64 10.88 2.29
C ALA A 401 2.98 12.24 1.64
N GLU A 402 3.10 12.28 0.30
CA GLU A 402 3.25 13.53 -0.45
C GLU A 402 2.04 14.46 -0.23
N TRP A 403 0.82 13.93 -0.32
CA TRP A 403 -0.41 14.70 -0.10
C TRP A 403 -0.54 15.23 1.34
N GLU A 404 -0.20 14.42 2.35
CA GLU A 404 -0.15 14.87 3.75
C GLU A 404 0.80 16.07 3.89
N ARG A 405 1.98 15.98 3.28
CA ARG A 405 3.01 17.03 3.34
C ARG A 405 2.55 18.30 2.64
N THR A 406 2.02 18.21 1.42
CA THR A 406 1.57 19.38 0.65
C THR A 406 0.39 20.08 1.30
N HIS A 407 -0.57 19.33 1.85
CA HIS A 407 -1.70 19.89 2.58
C HIS A 407 -1.26 20.63 3.85
N ILE A 408 -0.33 20.05 4.63
CA ILE A 408 0.25 20.71 5.80
C ILE A 408 0.92 22.03 5.40
N ASP A 409 1.77 22.02 4.38
CA ASP A 409 2.47 23.21 3.89
C ASP A 409 1.47 24.31 3.46
N ALA A 410 0.42 23.95 2.73
CA ALA A 410 -0.63 24.87 2.30
C ALA A 410 -1.42 25.46 3.49
N SER A 411 -1.77 24.61 4.46
CA SER A 411 -2.49 25.03 5.67
C SER A 411 -1.66 26.00 6.53
N GLU A 412 -0.36 25.75 6.68
CA GLU A 412 0.56 26.64 7.40
C GLU A 412 0.72 27.99 6.71
N LEU A 413 0.79 28.00 5.37
CA LEU A 413 0.83 29.23 4.59
C LEU A 413 -0.46 30.05 4.75
N LYS A 414 -1.62 29.38 4.72
CA LYS A 414 -2.93 30.00 4.99
C LYS A 414 -3.01 30.55 6.43
N GLN A 415 -2.51 29.81 7.42
CA GLN A 415 -2.44 30.27 8.81
C GLN A 415 -1.47 31.44 8.99
N LYS A 416 -0.29 31.44 8.35
CA LYS A 416 0.65 32.57 8.38
C LYS A 416 0.07 33.83 7.74
N LYS A 417 -0.77 33.70 6.69
CA LYS A 417 -1.54 34.82 6.12
C LYS A 417 -2.64 35.32 7.07
N ASN A 418 -3.30 34.42 7.81
CA ASN A 418 -4.36 34.77 8.77
C ASN A 418 -3.84 35.21 10.15
N LYS A 419 -2.57 34.96 10.48
CA LYS A 419 -1.93 35.38 11.75
C LYS A 419 -1.72 36.90 11.90
N LYS A 420 -2.35 37.70 11.03
CA LYS A 420 -2.62 39.13 11.25
C LYS A 420 -3.94 39.41 11.98
N LYS A 421 -4.77 38.41 12.29
CA LYS A 421 -5.95 38.56 13.17
C LYS A 421 -6.16 37.31 14.06
N ASN A 422 -5.92 37.53 15.35
CA ASN A 422 -6.29 36.74 16.53
C ASN A 422 -5.68 35.34 16.75
N ASP A 423 -5.02 35.24 17.91
CA ASP A 423 -4.64 34.01 18.60
C ASP A 423 -5.85 33.41 19.32
N ASN A 424 -6.22 32.20 18.92
CA ASN A 424 -6.60 31.08 19.79
C ASN A 424 -7.05 29.92 18.89
N SER A 425 -6.22 28.89 18.75
CA SER A 425 -6.62 27.66 18.05
C SER A 425 -6.37 26.42 18.88
N THR A 426 -7.49 25.81 19.28
CA THR A 426 -7.64 24.44 19.76
C THR A 426 -7.21 23.47 18.66
N GLN A 427 -6.38 22.47 19.00
CA GLN A 427 -5.99 21.37 18.13
C GLN A 427 -7.23 20.59 17.67
N LYS A 428 -7.55 20.65 16.37
CA LYS A 428 -8.53 19.76 15.73
C LYS A 428 -7.83 18.49 15.23
N SER A 429 -8.54 17.40 15.40
CA SER A 429 -8.26 16.03 14.98
C SER A 429 -7.88 15.93 13.50
N GLN A 430 -6.65 15.51 13.24
CA GLN A 430 -6.17 15.03 11.94
C GLN A 430 -6.70 13.61 11.74
N ASP A 431 -7.29 13.31 10.58
CA ASP A 431 -7.26 11.96 9.96
C ASP A 431 -7.91 11.90 8.55
N LYS A 432 -8.07 13.03 7.84
CA LYS A 432 -8.32 13.02 6.38
C LYS A 432 -7.41 14.04 5.73
N VAL A 433 -6.65 13.63 4.71
CA VAL A 433 -5.98 14.58 3.83
C VAL A 433 -7.08 15.20 3.00
N GLU A 434 -7.53 16.39 3.39
CA GLU A 434 -8.48 17.16 2.60
C GLU A 434 -7.73 17.64 1.34
N GLY A 435 -8.31 17.35 0.18
CA GLY A 435 -7.93 17.96 -1.09
C GLY A 435 -7.10 17.17 -2.09
N TYR A 436 -6.90 15.88 -1.84
CA TYR A 436 -6.49 14.94 -2.89
C TYR A 436 -7.28 13.64 -2.76
N HIS A 437 -7.61 13.02 -3.90
CA HIS A 437 -8.19 11.69 -3.95
C HIS A 437 -7.75 10.91 -5.19
N LEU A 438 -7.76 9.58 -5.06
CA LEU A 438 -7.51 8.68 -6.17
C LEU A 438 -8.80 8.42 -6.93
N THR A 439 -8.73 8.45 -8.25
CA THR A 439 -9.82 8.07 -9.14
C THR A 439 -9.36 6.95 -10.06
N TYR A 440 -10.20 5.93 -10.27
CA TYR A 440 -9.95 4.86 -11.23
C TYR A 440 -10.92 5.00 -12.40
N LYS A 441 -10.38 5.13 -13.62
CA LYS A 441 -11.18 5.44 -14.80
C LYS A 441 -10.51 4.97 -16.09
N ALA A 442 -11.25 5.01 -17.20
CA ALA A 442 -10.73 4.69 -18.51
C ALA A 442 -9.64 5.69 -18.92
N TYR A 443 -8.52 5.12 -19.36
CA TYR A 443 -7.32 5.81 -19.84
C TYR A 443 -7.10 5.58 -21.34
N LEU A 444 -7.37 4.36 -21.83
CA LEU A 444 -7.35 4.02 -23.25
C LEU A 444 -8.73 3.52 -23.67
N TRP A 445 -9.12 3.85 -24.90
CA TRP A 445 -10.33 3.32 -25.51
C TRP A 445 -9.97 2.11 -26.37
N VAL A 446 -10.36 0.92 -25.92
CA VAL A 446 -10.19 -0.34 -26.65
C VAL A 446 -11.48 -0.64 -27.43
N HIS A 447 -11.43 -1.53 -28.42
CA HIS A 447 -12.61 -1.83 -29.23
C HIS A 447 -13.60 -2.70 -28.45
N VAL A 448 -14.88 -2.35 -28.54
CA VAL A 448 -15.99 -2.89 -27.74
C VAL A 448 -16.22 -4.38 -27.93
N ASP A 449 -15.83 -4.95 -29.08
CA ASP A 449 -16.02 -6.38 -29.37
C ASP A 449 -15.21 -7.30 -28.43
N ASP A 450 -14.14 -6.78 -27.85
CA ASP A 450 -13.32 -7.51 -26.88
C ASP A 450 -13.76 -7.27 -25.43
N GLU A 451 -14.74 -6.38 -25.17
CA GLU A 451 -15.03 -5.86 -23.83
C GLU A 451 -16.02 -6.71 -23.02
N THR A 452 -15.78 -6.81 -21.72
CA THR A 452 -16.76 -7.40 -20.79
C THR A 452 -17.80 -6.39 -20.35
N ALA A 453 -18.94 -6.86 -19.83
CA ALA A 453 -19.97 -5.99 -19.27
C ALA A 453 -19.45 -5.03 -18.19
N ALA A 454 -18.42 -5.42 -17.42
CA ALA A 454 -17.77 -4.56 -16.44
C ALA A 454 -16.93 -3.47 -17.10
N ASP A 455 -16.18 -3.80 -18.15
CA ASP A 455 -15.38 -2.83 -18.93
C ASP A 455 -16.32 -1.76 -19.54
N VAL A 456 -17.35 -2.23 -20.27
CA VAL A 456 -18.39 -1.36 -20.86
C VAL A 456 -19.07 -0.50 -19.81
N GLY A 457 -19.35 -1.07 -18.63
CA GLY A 457 -19.94 -0.35 -17.51
C GLY A 457 -19.10 0.85 -17.07
N LEU A 458 -17.78 0.68 -16.92
CA LEU A 458 -16.90 1.80 -16.53
C LEU A 458 -16.76 2.87 -17.61
N TYR A 459 -16.65 2.47 -18.88
CA TYR A 459 -16.66 3.44 -19.98
C TYR A 459 -17.96 4.24 -20.02
N TYR A 460 -19.09 3.57 -19.80
CA TYR A 460 -20.39 4.19 -19.74
C TYR A 460 -20.49 5.18 -18.56
N LEU A 461 -20.08 4.80 -17.35
CA LEU A 461 -20.08 5.70 -16.18
C LEU A 461 -19.27 6.98 -16.46
N GLN A 462 -18.09 6.83 -17.07
CA GLN A 462 -17.26 7.96 -17.45
C GLN A 462 -17.86 8.80 -18.57
N ALA A 463 -18.50 8.18 -19.57
CA ALA A 463 -19.19 8.91 -20.63
C ALA A 463 -20.36 9.75 -20.08
N VAL A 464 -21.16 9.18 -19.18
CA VAL A 464 -22.25 9.90 -18.50
C VAL A 464 -21.70 11.06 -17.69
N HIS A 465 -20.66 10.82 -16.87
CA HIS A 465 -20.01 11.88 -16.10
C HIS A 465 -19.52 13.03 -17.00
N ASN A 466 -18.87 12.72 -18.13
CA ASN A 466 -18.35 13.73 -19.04
C ASN A 466 -19.45 14.54 -19.74
N VAL A 467 -20.61 13.94 -20.04
CA VAL A 467 -21.78 14.69 -20.56
C VAL A 467 -22.33 15.62 -19.47
N LEU A 468 -22.51 15.12 -18.24
CA LEU A 468 -23.11 15.89 -17.15
C LEU A 468 -22.22 17.02 -16.62
N SER A 469 -20.90 16.81 -16.59
CA SER A 469 -19.91 17.82 -16.19
C SER A 469 -19.58 18.82 -17.31
N GLY A 470 -20.09 18.60 -18.52
CA GLY A 470 -19.79 19.45 -19.69
C GLY A 470 -18.42 19.19 -20.33
N GLY A 471 -17.74 18.10 -19.95
CA GLY A 471 -16.51 17.64 -20.61
C GLY A 471 -16.74 17.18 -22.06
N TYR A 472 -17.95 16.72 -22.39
CA TYR A 472 -18.39 16.50 -23.76
C TYR A 472 -19.37 17.59 -24.21
N VAL A 473 -19.09 18.18 -25.37
CA VAL A 473 -20.04 19.08 -26.03
C VAL A 473 -21.22 18.23 -26.52
N CYS A 474 -22.40 18.50 -25.96
CA CYS A 474 -23.60 17.74 -26.25
C CYS A 474 -24.74 18.70 -26.56
N ASP A 475 -25.31 18.57 -27.76
CA ASP A 475 -26.48 19.37 -28.16
C ASP A 475 -27.70 18.98 -27.33
N LEU A 476 -28.63 19.91 -27.12
CA LEU A 476 -29.83 19.68 -26.29
C LEU A 476 -30.62 18.46 -26.77
N ASP A 477 -30.82 18.31 -28.08
CA ASP A 477 -31.58 17.20 -28.65
C ASP A 477 -30.89 15.85 -28.40
N VAL A 478 -29.56 15.83 -28.44
CA VAL A 478 -28.76 14.64 -28.15
C VAL A 478 -28.80 14.32 -26.66
N ALA A 479 -28.68 15.34 -25.80
CA ALA A 479 -28.79 15.16 -24.34
C ALA A 479 -30.16 14.62 -23.94
N VAL A 480 -31.24 15.12 -24.56
CA VAL A 480 -32.62 14.63 -24.37
C VAL A 480 -32.75 13.17 -24.82
N GLN A 481 -32.16 12.80 -25.96
CA GLN A 481 -32.13 11.40 -26.42
C GLN A 481 -31.36 10.49 -25.46
N LEU A 482 -30.17 10.89 -25.01
CA LEU A 482 -29.36 10.14 -24.04
C LEU A 482 -30.11 9.96 -22.72
N ALA A 483 -30.75 11.01 -22.20
CA ALA A 483 -31.60 10.93 -21.01
C ALA A 483 -32.80 9.99 -21.23
N GLY A 484 -33.41 10.03 -22.42
CA GLY A 484 -34.47 9.12 -22.82
C GLY A 484 -34.03 7.65 -22.80
N TYR A 485 -32.85 7.33 -23.34
CA TYR A 485 -32.25 6.00 -23.28
C TYR A 485 -32.02 5.56 -21.82
N GLN A 486 -31.45 6.42 -20.98
CA GLN A 486 -31.22 6.10 -19.57
C GLN A 486 -32.52 5.80 -18.81
N LEU A 487 -33.55 6.63 -19.01
CA LEU A 487 -34.87 6.42 -18.40
C LEU A 487 -35.50 5.12 -18.87
N TYR A 488 -35.42 4.82 -20.17
CA TYR A 488 -35.93 3.58 -20.72
C TYR A 488 -35.18 2.36 -20.19
N CYS A 489 -33.85 2.39 -20.09
CA CYS A 489 -33.10 1.29 -19.49
C CYS A 489 -33.41 1.09 -17.99
N LYS A 490 -33.69 2.17 -17.25
CA LYS A 490 -33.92 2.11 -15.81
C LYS A 490 -35.35 1.73 -15.42
N PHE A 491 -36.33 2.18 -16.19
CA PHE A 491 -37.76 2.04 -15.85
C PHE A 491 -38.56 1.29 -16.91
N GLY A 492 -37.94 0.96 -18.05
CA GLY A 492 -38.58 0.30 -19.16
C GLY A 492 -39.11 -1.07 -18.77
N ASN A 493 -40.35 -1.34 -19.15
CA ASN A 493 -40.99 -2.65 -19.16
C ASN A 493 -41.98 -2.70 -20.34
N ASP A 494 -42.67 -3.82 -20.52
CA ASP A 494 -43.66 -4.00 -21.61
C ASP A 494 -44.84 -2.98 -21.56
N THR A 495 -44.98 -2.21 -20.48
CA THR A 495 -46.04 -1.23 -20.25
C THR A 495 -45.58 0.23 -20.27
N THR A 496 -44.28 0.50 -20.37
CA THR A 496 -43.75 1.88 -20.49
C THR A 496 -43.88 2.43 -21.91
N PRO A 497 -44.03 3.77 -22.06
CA PRO A 497 -44.03 4.42 -23.37
C PRO A 497 -42.80 4.02 -24.19
N THR A 498 -42.97 3.94 -25.50
CA THR A 498 -41.85 3.71 -26.43
C THR A 498 -40.77 4.76 -26.22
N LEU A 499 -39.51 4.42 -26.49
CA LEU A 499 -38.38 5.35 -26.35
C LEU A 499 -38.65 6.72 -27.02
N ALA A 500 -39.36 6.73 -28.15
CA ALA A 500 -39.76 7.95 -28.85
C ALA A 500 -40.72 8.83 -28.02
N GLU A 501 -41.67 8.22 -27.31
CA GLU A 501 -42.60 8.92 -26.43
C GLU A 501 -41.89 9.46 -25.18
N VAL A 502 -40.96 8.69 -24.59
CA VAL A 502 -40.15 9.15 -23.46
C VAL A 502 -39.28 10.34 -23.86
N THR A 503 -38.60 10.25 -25.00
CA THR A 503 -37.74 11.32 -25.53
C THR A 503 -38.56 12.58 -25.82
N TYR A 504 -39.75 12.43 -26.41
CA TYR A 504 -40.66 13.56 -26.67
C TYR A 504 -41.14 14.25 -25.38
N VAL A 505 -41.46 13.49 -24.33
CA VAL A 505 -41.84 14.05 -23.03
C VAL A 505 -40.68 14.82 -22.38
N VAL A 506 -39.46 14.28 -22.42
CA VAL A 506 -38.27 14.97 -21.89
C VAL A 506 -37.98 16.25 -22.68
N HIS A 507 -38.26 16.28 -23.98
CA HIS A 507 -38.01 17.46 -24.81
C HIS A 507 -38.95 18.65 -24.52
N ILE A 508 -40.15 18.37 -23.99
CA ILE A 508 -41.20 19.37 -23.73
C ILE A 508 -41.04 20.07 -22.37
N TYR A 509 -40.46 19.38 -21.38
CA TYR A 509 -40.22 19.88 -20.03
C TYR A 509 -38.83 20.50 -19.90
#